data_AF-A0A4W2HYX9-F1
#
_entry.id   AF-A0A4W2HYX9-F1
#
_cell.length_a   1.000
_cell.length_b   1.000
_cell.length_c   1.000
_cell.angle_alpha   90.00
_cell.angle_beta   90.00
_cell.angle_gamma   90.00
#
_symmetry.space_group_name_H-M   'P 1'
#
loop_
_entity.id
_entity.type
_entity.pdbx_description
1 polymer ?
#
loop_
_entity_poly.entity_id
_entity_poly.type
_entity_poly.pdbx_seq_one_letter_code
_entity_poly.pdbx_strand_id
1 'polypeptide(L)'
;MRGPLQEPGEKEGQEEGAAAASGCPAGVREAKKGLDADSDSDQETEGARKPGELGKDTLYLRSCRAYSVVPASCFLRQGSAPELSLRHRGLGPQGARALAHALNSNPCIKRLDLRDNGLCGAGAEALAGALSRSCSICDVDLSENRLGAEGAQAICAALAVSPAVQRLQLAGNGLEEQAAQCLAELLLAHTGLKSLDLSYNQLNDQAGETLGPALAENTGLMELNVSWNHLRGLGAIAIARGLEANIFLRVLDISYNGCGDSGASAVGEALKTNNVLEELYMSNNRISAAGALSLGLGLRVNQTLRILAVSASLMGEAPAQTCLCLPTQRPPHHISARCLRAHGGGGARLPPATSSSTHPSLAWPTNSFGLPPGPPGFPSPPPGLAGTQGPCRCSFSSGEDVANHESRRQ
;
A
#
# COMPACT_ATOMS: atom_id res chain seq x y z
N MET A 1 40.70 -25.44 43.60
CA MET A 1 41.83 -26.21 44.19
C MET A 1 41.30 -27.49 44.80
N ARG A 2 41.53 -28.62 44.12
CA ARG A 2 41.78 -29.98 44.63
C ARG A 2 41.85 -30.87 43.38
N GLY A 3 43.06 -31.24 42.97
CA GLY A 3 43.25 -32.43 42.10
C GLY A 3 43.39 -33.67 43.00
N PRO A 4 44.00 -34.79 42.52
CA PRO A 4 44.34 -35.10 41.12
C PRO A 4 44.14 -36.60 40.73
N LEU A 5 44.47 -36.94 39.47
CA LEU A 5 44.99 -38.23 38.94
C LEU A 5 44.09 -39.49 38.93
N GLN A 6 43.74 -40.00 37.74
CA GLN A 6 44.37 -41.18 37.09
C GLN A 6 43.61 -41.60 35.81
N GLU A 7 44.30 -41.54 34.67
CA GLU A 7 44.17 -42.51 33.57
C GLU A 7 45.20 -43.64 33.84
N PRO A 8 45.05 -44.91 33.37
CA PRO A 8 44.95 -45.25 31.93
C PRO A 8 44.17 -46.54 31.57
N GLY A 9 43.98 -46.79 30.27
CA GLY A 9 43.69 -48.15 29.78
C GLY A 9 43.06 -48.22 28.39
N GLU A 10 43.90 -48.24 27.36
CA GLU A 10 43.59 -48.69 26.00
C GLU A 10 42.99 -50.10 26.00
N LYS A 11 41.97 -50.38 25.16
CA LYS A 11 41.85 -51.65 24.44
C LYS A 11 41.07 -51.49 23.13
N GLU A 12 41.68 -52.05 22.09
CA GLU A 12 41.26 -52.20 20.71
C GLU A 12 40.06 -53.15 20.53
N GLY A 13 39.41 -53.00 19.36
CA GLY A 13 38.51 -53.94 18.68
C GLY A 13 37.82 -53.17 17.53
N GLN A 14 38.22 -53.28 16.26
CA GLN A 14 37.92 -54.39 15.30
C GLN A 14 36.45 -54.84 15.41
N GLU A 15 35.62 -54.96 14.37
CA GLU A 15 35.80 -54.96 12.92
C GLU A 15 34.39 -54.98 12.28
N GLU A 16 34.31 -54.64 10.98
CA GLU A 16 33.31 -55.08 9.98
C GLU A 16 31.81 -54.77 10.20
N GLY A 17 31.01 -54.35 9.21
CA GLY A 17 31.08 -54.50 7.76
C GLY A 17 29.75 -55.09 7.28
N ALA A 18 29.00 -54.37 6.43
CA ALA A 18 28.05 -54.96 5.47
C ALA A 18 27.45 -53.89 4.56
N ALA A 19 27.89 -53.91 3.30
CA ALA A 19 27.18 -53.37 2.17
C ALA A 19 26.13 -54.36 1.68
N ALA A 20 25.01 -53.88 1.12
CA ALA A 20 24.31 -54.56 0.03
C ALA A 20 23.37 -53.61 -0.72
N ALA A 21 23.59 -53.51 -2.01
CA ALA A 21 22.74 -52.86 -3.00
C ALA A 21 21.91 -53.90 -3.78
N SER A 22 20.80 -53.47 -4.39
CA SER A 22 20.16 -53.96 -5.65
C SER A 22 18.64 -53.65 -5.60
N GLY A 23 17.90 -53.28 -6.65
CA GLY A 23 18.19 -52.99 -8.05
C GLY A 23 16.88 -53.04 -8.89
N CYS A 24 16.61 -51.97 -9.68
CA CYS A 24 15.91 -51.89 -10.99
C CYS A 24 14.40 -52.32 -11.14
N PRO A 25 13.67 -52.04 -12.26
CA PRO A 25 14.02 -51.35 -13.53
C PRO A 25 13.01 -50.29 -14.06
N ALA A 26 13.35 -49.72 -15.22
CA ALA A 26 12.62 -48.72 -16.02
C ALA A 26 11.42 -49.25 -16.84
N GLY A 27 10.52 -48.33 -17.24
CA GLY A 27 9.48 -48.57 -18.25
C GLY A 27 8.97 -47.24 -18.87
N VAL A 28 9.02 -47.17 -20.20
CA VAL A 28 8.58 -46.06 -21.09
C VAL A 28 7.15 -46.30 -21.60
N ARG A 29 6.35 -45.23 -21.79
CA ARG A 29 5.31 -44.99 -22.86
C ARG A 29 4.47 -43.74 -22.48
N GLU A 30 4.62 -42.60 -23.16
CA GLU A 30 3.96 -42.13 -24.40
C GLU A 30 2.52 -41.57 -24.28
N ALA A 31 2.44 -40.25 -24.53
CA ALA A 31 1.55 -39.51 -25.45
C ALA A 31 0.06 -39.21 -25.14
N LYS A 32 -0.24 -37.89 -25.06
CA LYS A 32 -1.24 -37.06 -25.80
C LYS A 32 -1.77 -35.96 -24.87
N LYS A 33 -2.12 -34.72 -25.25
CA LYS A 33 -2.02 -33.86 -26.44
C LYS A 33 -2.73 -32.55 -25.99
N GLY A 34 -2.22 -31.35 -26.29
CA GLY A 34 -2.98 -30.12 -26.06
C GLY A 34 -2.10 -28.88 -26.17
N LEU A 35 -2.05 -28.32 -27.36
CA LEU A 35 -1.44 -27.04 -27.70
C LEU A 35 -2.31 -25.92 -27.11
N ASP A 36 -1.67 -24.87 -26.59
CA ASP A 36 -1.98 -23.48 -26.95
C ASP A 36 -0.73 -22.64 -26.68
N ALA A 37 -0.32 -21.93 -27.72
CA ALA A 37 0.88 -21.13 -27.79
C ALA A 37 0.51 -19.67 -27.54
N ASP A 38 1.22 -19.00 -26.63
CA ASP A 38 1.48 -17.57 -26.71
C ASP A 38 2.96 -17.36 -26.38
N SER A 39 3.68 -16.89 -27.39
CA SER A 39 5.13 -16.84 -27.49
C SER A 39 5.57 -15.38 -27.44
N ASP A 40 6.00 -14.90 -26.26
CA ASP A 40 6.78 -13.66 -26.15
C ASP A 40 8.26 -14.02 -25.99
N SER A 41 8.91 -14.21 -27.15
CA SER A 41 10.35 -14.26 -27.27
C SER A 41 10.87 -12.84 -27.44
N ASP A 42 11.33 -12.23 -26.35
CA ASP A 42 12.08 -10.97 -26.41
C ASP A 42 13.38 -11.18 -27.21
N GLN A 43 13.38 -10.74 -28.46
CA GLN A 43 14.58 -10.59 -29.27
C GLN A 43 15.45 -9.48 -28.67
N GLU A 44 16.45 -9.89 -27.88
CA GLU A 44 17.57 -9.03 -27.55
C GLU A 44 18.33 -8.68 -28.84
N THR A 45 18.23 -7.45 -29.31
CA THR A 45 19.11 -6.95 -30.37
C THR A 45 20.54 -6.89 -29.83
N GLU A 46 21.38 -7.82 -30.31
CA GLU A 46 22.81 -7.88 -30.06
C GLU A 46 23.51 -6.60 -30.55
N GLY A 47 23.65 -5.62 -29.65
CA GLY A 47 24.72 -4.63 -29.72
C GLY A 47 26.00 -5.25 -29.19
N ALA A 48 26.79 -5.85 -30.08
CA ALA A 48 28.07 -6.50 -29.77
C ALA A 48 29.00 -5.61 -28.91
N ARG A 49 29.04 -5.87 -27.61
CA ARG A 49 30.20 -5.57 -26.76
C ARG A 49 30.95 -6.87 -26.52
N LYS A 50 32.24 -6.87 -26.84
CA LYS A 50 33.15 -8.02 -26.75
C LYS A 50 33.01 -8.75 -25.40
N PRO A 51 32.83 -10.08 -25.38
CA PRO A 51 32.88 -10.88 -24.15
C PRO A 51 34.34 -11.04 -23.73
N GLY A 52 34.90 -10.04 -23.02
CA GLY A 52 36.34 -10.03 -22.72
C GLY A 52 36.78 -9.25 -21.47
N GLU A 53 35.88 -8.61 -20.72
CA GLU A 53 36.21 -7.95 -19.44
C GLU A 53 35.37 -8.50 -18.26
N LEU A 54 34.94 -9.75 -18.35
CA LEU A 54 34.29 -10.49 -17.26
C LEU A 54 35.34 -10.91 -16.21
N GLY A 55 35.83 -9.96 -15.41
CA GLY A 55 36.86 -10.34 -14.42
C GLY A 55 37.50 -9.24 -13.58
N LYS A 56 36.90 -8.05 -13.42
CA LYS A 56 37.31 -7.20 -12.28
C LYS A 56 36.57 -7.72 -11.07
N ASP A 57 37.32 -8.20 -10.08
CA ASP A 57 36.83 -8.76 -8.82
C ASP A 57 36.15 -7.65 -7.98
N THR A 58 34.94 -7.27 -8.42
CA THR A 58 34.20 -6.15 -7.84
C THR A 58 33.73 -6.50 -6.43
N LEU A 59 33.57 -5.48 -5.60
CA LEU A 59 33.06 -5.65 -4.24
C LEU A 59 31.69 -6.35 -4.23
N TYR A 60 30.88 -6.14 -5.27
CA TYR A 60 29.63 -6.87 -5.49
C TYR A 60 29.84 -8.37 -5.71
N LEU A 61 30.75 -8.78 -6.61
CA LEU A 61 31.04 -10.20 -6.86
C LEU A 61 31.60 -10.90 -5.61
N ARG A 62 32.46 -10.22 -4.85
CA ARG A 62 32.97 -10.73 -3.56
C ARG A 62 31.85 -10.91 -2.55
N SER A 63 30.96 -9.93 -2.44
CA SER A 63 29.81 -9.99 -1.53
C SER A 63 28.85 -11.10 -1.95
N CYS A 64 28.60 -11.28 -3.25
CA CYS A 64 27.75 -12.35 -3.76
C CYS A 64 28.31 -13.74 -3.41
N ARG A 65 29.63 -13.93 -3.56
CA ARG A 65 30.31 -15.17 -3.12
C ARG A 65 30.21 -15.37 -1.60
N ALA A 66 30.40 -14.32 -0.81
CA ALA A 66 30.33 -14.39 0.65
C ALA A 66 28.93 -14.76 1.15
N TYR A 67 27.88 -14.26 0.50
CA TYR A 67 26.48 -14.56 0.86
C TYR A 67 25.88 -15.74 0.07
N SER A 68 26.68 -16.45 -0.73
CA SER A 68 26.22 -17.59 -1.56
C SER A 68 25.02 -17.24 -2.45
N VAL A 69 25.05 -16.06 -3.07
CA VAL A 69 24.01 -15.58 -4.00
C VAL A 69 24.55 -15.46 -5.42
N VAL A 70 23.69 -15.74 -6.39
CA VAL A 70 24.03 -15.59 -7.81
C VAL A 70 24.06 -14.08 -8.13
N PRO A 71 25.19 -13.55 -8.65
CA PRO A 71 25.27 -12.13 -9.00
C PRO A 71 24.26 -11.75 -10.08
N ALA A 72 23.53 -10.66 -9.86
CA ALA A 72 22.62 -10.13 -10.85
C ALA A 72 23.43 -9.53 -12.02
N SER A 73 23.25 -10.09 -13.23
CA SER A 73 24.01 -9.66 -14.42
C SER A 73 23.74 -8.19 -14.79
N CYS A 74 22.55 -7.68 -14.47
CA CYS A 74 22.20 -6.26 -14.61
C CYS A 74 23.07 -5.35 -13.73
N PHE A 75 23.39 -5.72 -12.49
CA PHE A 75 24.30 -4.94 -11.65
C PHE A 75 25.71 -4.85 -12.27
N LEU A 76 26.19 -5.94 -12.87
CA LEU A 76 27.50 -5.95 -13.53
C LEU A 76 27.53 -5.06 -14.78
N ARG A 77 26.40 -4.90 -15.47
CA ARG A 77 26.28 -4.03 -16.65
C ARG A 77 25.97 -2.57 -16.30
N GLN A 78 25.21 -2.33 -15.23
CA GLN A 78 24.63 -1.03 -14.88
C GLN A 78 25.21 -0.43 -13.60
N GLY A 79 26.15 -1.10 -12.92
CA GLY A 79 26.71 -0.61 -11.66
C GLY A 79 27.44 0.73 -11.75
N SER A 80 27.79 1.20 -12.95
CA SER A 80 28.33 2.55 -13.19
C SER A 80 27.32 3.53 -13.77
N ALA A 81 26.08 3.10 -14.01
CA ALA A 81 25.00 3.94 -14.51
C ALA A 81 24.34 4.73 -13.36
N PRO A 82 23.70 5.88 -13.65
CA PRO A 82 22.95 6.63 -12.66
C PRO A 82 21.65 5.95 -12.21
N GLU A 83 21.21 4.92 -12.94
CA GLU A 83 20.00 4.15 -12.65
C GLU A 83 20.32 2.67 -12.66
N LEU A 84 19.88 1.99 -11.61
CA LEU A 84 20.02 0.56 -11.43
C LEU A 84 18.63 -0.03 -11.16
N SER A 85 18.12 -0.82 -12.10
CA SER A 85 16.85 -1.56 -11.95
C SER A 85 17.14 -3.06 -11.84
N LEU A 86 16.75 -3.64 -10.70
CA LEU A 86 16.83 -5.06 -10.40
C LEU A 86 15.45 -5.66 -10.14
N ARG A 87 14.38 -5.08 -10.69
CA ARG A 87 13.00 -5.57 -10.49
C ARG A 87 12.80 -7.04 -10.87
N HIS A 88 11.95 -7.74 -10.12
CA HIS A 88 11.54 -9.12 -10.40
C HIS A 88 12.71 -10.12 -10.52
N ARG A 89 13.79 -9.91 -9.76
CA ARG A 89 14.99 -10.77 -9.80
C ARG A 89 15.08 -11.76 -8.64
N GLY A 90 14.16 -11.70 -7.69
CA GLY A 90 14.15 -12.60 -6.53
C GLY A 90 15.46 -12.56 -5.73
N LEU A 91 16.03 -11.37 -5.54
CA LEU A 91 17.30 -11.21 -4.80
C LEU A 91 17.28 -11.85 -3.42
N GLY A 92 16.13 -11.78 -2.74
CA GLY A 92 15.99 -12.22 -1.36
C GLY A 92 16.81 -11.39 -0.37
N PRO A 93 16.75 -11.72 0.93
CA PRO A 93 17.46 -10.98 1.97
C PRO A 93 18.99 -11.07 1.83
N GLN A 94 19.52 -12.22 1.38
CA GLN A 94 20.97 -12.38 1.15
C GLN A 94 21.46 -11.57 -0.05
N GLY A 95 20.68 -11.52 -1.14
CA GLY A 95 20.99 -10.70 -2.30
C GLY A 95 20.95 -9.21 -1.96
N ALA A 96 19.99 -8.79 -1.13
CA ALA A 96 19.91 -7.43 -0.59
C ALA A 96 21.17 -7.05 0.19
N ARG A 97 21.67 -7.96 1.05
CA ARG A 97 22.90 -7.77 1.82
C ARG A 97 24.12 -7.65 0.91
N ALA A 98 24.24 -8.51 -0.09
CA ALA A 98 25.34 -8.43 -1.05
C ALA A 98 25.31 -7.12 -1.84
N LEU A 99 24.11 -6.66 -2.22
CA LEU A 99 23.90 -5.40 -2.91
C LEU A 99 24.23 -4.19 -2.02
N ALA A 100 23.77 -4.19 -0.77
CA ALA A 100 24.02 -3.12 0.20
C ALA A 100 25.51 -2.81 0.36
N HIS A 101 26.35 -3.84 0.43
CA HIS A 101 27.81 -3.65 0.47
C HIS A 101 28.34 -2.96 -0.78
N ALA A 102 27.85 -3.34 -1.96
CA ALA A 102 28.26 -2.71 -3.22
C ALA A 102 27.80 -1.26 -3.34
N LEU A 103 26.63 -0.92 -2.79
CA LEU A 103 26.08 0.44 -2.78
C LEU A 103 26.87 1.40 -1.88
N ASN A 104 27.44 0.91 -0.77
CA ASN A 104 28.24 1.74 0.16
C ASN A 104 29.41 2.48 -0.49
N SER A 105 29.95 1.94 -1.59
CA SER A 105 31.12 2.51 -2.27
C SER A 105 30.79 2.99 -3.68
N ASN A 106 29.50 3.09 -4.03
CA ASN A 106 29.06 3.48 -5.36
C ASN A 106 28.62 4.95 -5.42
N PRO A 107 29.40 5.84 -6.05
CA PRO A 107 29.04 7.25 -6.17
C PRO A 107 28.13 7.55 -7.37
N CYS A 108 27.87 6.57 -8.24
CA CYS A 108 27.22 6.80 -9.53
C CYS A 108 25.69 6.66 -9.44
N ILE A 109 25.20 5.69 -8.67
CA ILE A 109 23.77 5.35 -8.63
C ILE A 109 22.99 6.47 -7.94
N LYS A 110 21.99 6.99 -8.65
CA LYS A 110 21.03 7.99 -8.17
C LYS A 110 19.63 7.42 -8.01
N ARG A 111 19.23 6.53 -8.92
CA ARG A 111 17.94 5.82 -8.89
C ARG A 111 18.15 4.33 -8.67
N LEU A 112 17.51 3.79 -7.65
CA LEU A 112 17.58 2.39 -7.25
C LEU A 112 16.19 1.78 -7.27
N ASP A 113 15.94 0.89 -8.21
CA ASP A 113 14.69 0.15 -8.34
C ASP A 113 14.92 -1.32 -7.96
N LEU A 114 14.37 -1.71 -6.81
CA LEU A 114 14.41 -3.06 -6.26
C LEU A 114 13.00 -3.66 -6.11
N ARG A 115 12.03 -3.20 -6.91
CA ARG A 115 10.65 -3.68 -6.81
C ARG A 115 10.53 -5.20 -6.98
N ASP A 116 9.70 -5.82 -6.15
CA ASP A 116 9.39 -7.25 -6.21
C ASP A 116 10.65 -8.15 -6.25
N ASN A 117 11.41 -8.12 -5.17
CA ASN A 117 12.61 -8.94 -4.98
C ASN A 117 12.59 -9.80 -3.72
N GLY A 118 11.50 -9.75 -2.95
CA GLY A 118 11.34 -10.54 -1.72
C GLY A 118 12.43 -10.26 -0.69
N LEU A 119 12.83 -8.99 -0.52
CA LEU A 119 13.92 -8.58 0.37
C LEU A 119 13.62 -8.92 1.85
N CYS A 120 12.35 -8.85 2.25
CA CYS A 120 11.89 -9.00 3.63
C CYS A 120 12.53 -7.96 4.59
N GLY A 121 12.13 -7.96 5.87
CA GLY A 121 12.68 -7.04 6.89
C GLY A 121 14.21 -7.10 6.99
N ALA A 122 14.79 -8.30 6.99
CA ALA A 122 16.25 -8.50 7.07
C ALA A 122 17.03 -7.96 5.86
N GLY A 123 16.41 -7.90 4.68
CA GLY A 123 16.99 -7.28 3.49
C GLY A 123 16.85 -5.76 3.52
N ALA A 124 15.72 -5.23 3.99
CA ALA A 124 15.53 -3.80 4.22
C ALA A 124 16.53 -3.24 5.24
N GLU A 125 16.79 -3.94 6.34
CA GLU A 125 17.78 -3.53 7.34
C GLU A 125 19.18 -3.38 6.72
N ALA A 126 19.58 -4.33 5.88
CA ALA A 126 20.86 -4.25 5.18
C ALA A 126 20.93 -3.06 4.22
N LEU A 127 19.84 -2.82 3.47
CA LEU A 127 19.74 -1.68 2.56
C LEU A 127 19.69 -0.34 3.31
N ALA A 128 18.99 -0.26 4.45
CA ALA A 128 18.96 0.91 5.32
C ALA A 128 20.38 1.31 5.75
N GLY A 129 21.21 0.33 6.12
CA GLY A 129 22.61 0.55 6.44
C GLY A 129 23.44 1.12 5.27
N ALA A 130 23.03 0.86 4.03
CA ALA A 130 23.68 1.43 2.83
C ALA A 130 23.11 2.81 2.46
N LEU A 131 21.79 3.00 2.55
CA LEU A 131 21.12 4.27 2.25
C LEU A 131 21.55 5.39 3.20
N SER A 132 21.79 5.07 4.48
CA SER A 132 22.30 6.03 5.48
C SER A 132 23.71 6.55 5.17
N ARG A 133 24.51 5.80 4.41
CA ARG A 133 25.87 6.18 4.00
C ARG A 133 25.95 6.74 2.60
N SER A 134 24.97 6.40 1.75
CA SER A 134 24.92 6.88 0.38
C SER A 134 24.55 8.36 0.34
N CYS A 135 25.28 9.15 -0.45
CA CYS A 135 24.98 10.56 -0.70
C CYS A 135 24.49 10.83 -2.13
N SER A 136 24.54 9.82 -3.01
CA SER A 136 24.14 9.94 -4.42
C SER A 136 22.71 9.48 -4.70
N ILE A 137 22.20 8.52 -3.93
CA ILE A 137 20.89 7.89 -4.15
C ILE A 137 19.79 8.86 -3.71
N CYS A 138 19.00 9.34 -4.66
CA CYS A 138 17.91 10.27 -4.42
C CYS A 138 16.51 9.68 -4.66
N ASP A 139 16.43 8.54 -5.35
CA ASP A 139 15.16 7.88 -5.72
C ASP A 139 15.27 6.38 -5.45
N VAL A 140 14.40 5.87 -4.58
CA VAL A 140 14.43 4.48 -4.14
C VAL A 140 13.05 3.87 -4.26
N ASP A 141 12.95 2.79 -5.03
CA ASP A 141 11.76 1.93 -5.10
C ASP A 141 12.03 0.58 -4.42
N LEU A 142 11.37 0.37 -3.28
CA LEU A 142 11.37 -0.88 -2.52
C LEU A 142 9.98 -1.53 -2.51
N SER A 143 9.11 -1.21 -3.45
CA SER A 143 7.74 -1.72 -3.48
C SER A 143 7.68 -3.25 -3.63
N GLU A 144 6.63 -3.88 -3.11
CA GLU A 144 6.37 -5.32 -3.25
C GLU A 144 7.48 -6.23 -2.69
N ASN A 145 8.13 -5.84 -1.58
CA ASN A 145 9.26 -6.57 -1.00
C ASN A 145 8.98 -7.23 0.35
N ARG A 146 7.74 -7.16 0.84
CA ARG A 146 7.31 -7.74 2.13
C ARG A 146 8.19 -7.28 3.29
N LEU A 147 8.50 -5.99 3.34
CA LEU A 147 9.42 -5.44 4.34
C LEU A 147 8.88 -5.59 5.77
N GLY A 148 7.56 -5.52 5.95
CA GLY A 148 6.94 -5.48 7.27
C GLY A 148 7.29 -4.22 8.07
N ALA A 149 6.74 -4.12 9.27
CA ALA A 149 6.98 -2.98 10.16
C ALA A 149 8.47 -2.81 10.53
N GLU A 150 9.17 -3.91 10.81
CA GLU A 150 10.61 -3.88 11.16
C GLU A 150 11.47 -3.33 10.02
N GLY A 151 11.18 -3.75 8.77
CA GLY A 151 11.87 -3.25 7.59
C GLY A 151 11.59 -1.76 7.36
N ALA A 152 10.34 -1.31 7.52
CA ALA A 152 10.02 0.11 7.45
C ALA A 152 10.72 0.93 8.53
N GLN A 153 10.76 0.45 9.77
CA GLN A 153 11.47 1.12 10.86
C GLN A 153 12.95 1.31 10.54
N ALA A 154 13.61 0.27 10.01
CA ALA A 154 15.01 0.36 9.59
C ALA A 154 15.22 1.41 8.49
N ILE A 155 14.36 1.42 7.47
CA ILE A 155 14.42 2.41 6.37
C ILE A 155 14.15 3.82 6.91
N CYS A 156 13.13 4.04 7.74
CA CYS A 156 12.84 5.33 8.35
C CYS A 156 14.03 5.86 9.17
N ALA A 157 14.64 5.01 9.99
CA ALA A 157 15.81 5.38 10.79
C ALA A 157 17.01 5.76 9.93
N ALA A 158 17.24 5.06 8.82
CA ALA A 158 18.31 5.39 7.88
C ALA A 158 18.06 6.72 7.14
N LEU A 159 16.81 6.96 6.73
CA LEU A 159 16.44 8.18 6.01
C LEU A 159 16.43 9.42 6.90
N ALA A 160 16.15 9.27 8.20
CA ALA A 160 16.29 10.37 9.16
C ALA A 160 17.71 10.98 9.21
N VAL A 161 18.73 10.19 8.82
CA VAL A 161 20.14 10.62 8.77
C VAL A 161 20.58 10.99 7.35
N SER A 162 19.90 10.49 6.31
CA SER A 162 20.29 10.67 4.92
C SER A 162 19.48 11.77 4.22
N PRO A 163 20.05 12.97 4.00
CA PRO A 163 19.34 14.05 3.32
C PRO A 163 19.19 13.83 1.80
N ALA A 164 19.85 12.81 1.24
CA ALA A 164 19.95 12.63 -0.21
C ALA A 164 18.66 12.12 -0.85
N VAL A 165 17.90 11.29 -0.14
CA VAL A 165 16.69 10.64 -0.66
C VAL A 165 15.54 11.64 -0.73
N GLN A 166 15.03 11.84 -1.94
CA GLN A 166 13.93 12.74 -2.26
C GLN A 166 12.67 11.99 -2.65
N ARG A 167 12.78 10.77 -3.20
CA ARG A 167 11.64 9.94 -3.57
C ARG A 167 11.79 8.55 -2.96
N LEU A 168 10.74 8.10 -2.29
CA LEU A 168 10.69 6.80 -1.66
C LEU A 168 9.36 6.10 -2.00
N GLN A 169 9.46 4.90 -2.57
CA GLN A 169 8.31 4.06 -2.86
C GLN A 169 8.37 2.81 -1.97
N LEU A 170 7.37 2.66 -1.12
CA LEU A 170 7.20 1.53 -0.19
C LEU A 170 5.88 0.81 -0.44
N ALA A 171 5.30 0.90 -1.64
CA ALA A 171 3.99 0.32 -1.92
C ALA A 171 4.00 -1.22 -1.74
N GLY A 172 2.92 -1.82 -1.24
CA GLY A 172 2.78 -3.28 -1.21
C GLY A 172 3.77 -4.02 -0.29
N ASN A 173 4.14 -3.43 0.85
CA ASN A 173 5.12 -3.99 1.78
C ASN A 173 4.56 -4.55 3.08
N GLY A 174 3.23 -4.48 3.28
CA GLY A 174 2.57 -4.97 4.49
C GLY A 174 3.12 -4.30 5.75
N LEU A 175 3.21 -2.96 5.73
CA LEU A 175 3.77 -2.21 6.85
C LEU A 175 2.87 -2.22 8.09
N GLU A 176 1.56 -2.33 7.87
CA GLU A 176 0.53 -2.38 8.91
C GLU A 176 0.59 -1.15 9.84
N GLU A 177 -0.15 -1.17 10.95
CA GLU A 177 -0.26 -0.02 11.85
C GLU A 177 1.03 0.25 12.63
N GLN A 178 1.84 -0.78 12.88
CA GLN A 178 3.03 -0.66 13.72
C GLN A 178 4.10 0.23 13.08
N ALA A 179 4.08 0.37 11.75
CA ALA A 179 4.97 1.28 11.03
C ALA A 179 4.52 2.75 11.08
N ALA A 180 3.30 3.06 11.54
CA ALA A 180 2.77 4.42 11.50
C ALA A 180 3.61 5.40 12.31
N GLN A 181 4.07 4.98 13.49
CA GLN A 181 4.87 5.81 14.37
C GLN A 181 6.22 6.16 13.75
N CYS A 182 6.94 5.17 13.18
CA CYS A 182 8.23 5.45 12.54
C CYS A 182 8.09 6.24 11.23
N LEU A 183 6.96 6.09 10.52
CA LEU A 183 6.66 6.90 9.34
C LEU A 183 6.35 8.36 9.73
N ALA A 184 5.60 8.58 10.80
CA ALA A 184 5.34 9.92 11.34
C ALA A 184 6.65 10.61 11.78
N GLU A 185 7.51 9.89 12.51
CA GLU A 185 8.83 10.40 12.91
C GLU A 185 9.71 10.72 11.69
N LEU A 186 9.67 9.90 10.64
CA LEU A 186 10.36 10.19 9.39
C LEU A 186 9.86 11.49 8.74
N LEU A 187 8.54 11.70 8.69
CA LEU A 187 7.96 12.93 8.14
C LEU A 187 8.35 14.15 8.97
N LEU A 188 8.45 14.04 10.29
CA LEU A 188 8.89 15.16 11.13
C LEU A 188 10.38 15.47 10.97
N ALA A 189 11.22 14.43 10.85
CA ALA A 189 12.66 14.59 10.77
C ALA A 189 13.16 14.97 9.37
N HIS A 190 12.56 14.44 8.31
CA HIS A 190 13.10 14.50 6.96
C HIS A 190 12.39 15.53 6.07
N THR A 191 13.02 16.69 5.90
CA THR A 191 12.50 17.80 5.08
C THR A 191 12.91 17.71 3.60
N GLY A 192 13.84 16.82 3.28
CA GLY A 192 14.33 16.58 1.91
C GLY A 192 13.39 15.72 1.06
N LEU A 193 12.56 14.88 1.69
CA LEU A 193 11.65 13.98 0.99
C LEU A 193 10.54 14.77 0.28
N LYS A 194 10.42 14.57 -1.03
CA LYS A 194 9.44 15.23 -1.91
C LYS A 194 8.29 14.32 -2.28
N SER A 195 8.54 13.04 -2.48
CA SER A 195 7.51 12.07 -2.87
C SER A 195 7.61 10.82 -2.01
N LEU A 196 6.47 10.40 -1.45
CA LEU A 196 6.35 9.22 -0.61
C LEU A 196 5.13 8.39 -1.05
N ASP A 197 5.39 7.16 -1.47
CA ASP A 197 4.34 6.18 -1.76
C ASP A 197 4.26 5.11 -0.67
N LEU A 198 3.13 5.08 0.03
CA LEU A 198 2.77 4.12 1.07
C LEU A 198 1.55 3.30 0.67
N SER A 199 1.18 3.25 -0.60
CA SER A 199 -0.02 2.53 -1.03
C SER A 199 0.04 1.03 -0.77
N TYR A 200 -1.12 0.37 -0.63
CA TYR A 200 -1.21 -1.09 -0.42
C TYR A 200 -0.44 -1.62 0.80
N ASN A 201 -0.42 -0.90 1.91
CA ASN A 201 0.33 -1.27 3.12
C ASN A 201 -0.51 -1.65 4.33
N GLN A 202 -1.84 -1.66 4.19
CA GLN A 202 -2.78 -2.04 5.26
C GLN A 202 -2.59 -1.20 6.54
N LEU A 203 -2.24 0.09 6.40
CA LEU A 203 -1.89 0.95 7.53
C LEU A 203 -2.99 1.05 8.60
N ASN A 204 -4.26 1.02 8.21
CA ASN A 204 -5.47 1.19 9.03
C ASN A 204 -5.78 2.62 9.50
N ASP A 205 -6.86 2.80 10.26
CA ASP A 205 -7.35 4.08 10.76
C ASP A 205 -6.44 4.70 11.84
N GLN A 206 -5.93 3.87 12.76
CA GLN A 206 -4.99 4.31 13.79
C GLN A 206 -3.72 4.91 13.18
N ALA A 207 -3.21 4.32 12.09
CA ALA A 207 -2.07 4.88 11.39
C ALA A 207 -2.38 6.24 10.73
N GLY A 208 -3.60 6.41 10.20
CA GLY A 208 -4.05 7.72 9.69
C GLY A 208 -4.09 8.79 10.79
N GLU A 209 -4.51 8.42 12.00
CA GLU A 209 -4.49 9.29 13.17
C GLU A 209 -3.07 9.71 13.59
N THR A 210 -2.09 8.83 13.43
CA THR A 210 -0.68 9.15 13.70
C THR A 210 -0.03 9.98 12.58
N LEU A 211 -0.34 9.68 11.31
CA LEU A 211 0.24 10.36 10.16
C LEU A 211 -0.33 11.77 9.94
N GLY A 212 -1.59 12.02 10.30
CA GLY A 212 -2.24 13.33 10.12
C GLY A 212 -1.49 14.49 10.79
N PRO A 213 -1.19 14.44 12.09
CA PRO A 213 -0.40 15.46 12.77
C PRO A 213 1.02 15.61 12.20
N ALA A 214 1.69 14.51 11.86
CA ALA A 214 3.02 14.57 11.25
C ALA A 214 2.98 15.25 9.87
N LEU A 215 1.91 15.05 9.11
CA LEU A 215 1.69 15.74 7.85
C LEU A 215 1.47 17.24 8.06
N ALA A 216 0.78 17.67 9.11
CA ALA A 216 0.61 19.11 9.42
C ALA A 216 1.94 19.85 9.58
N GLU A 217 2.91 19.19 10.24
CA GLU A 217 4.21 19.78 10.58
C GLU A 217 5.27 19.58 9.48
N ASN A 218 5.08 18.63 8.56
CA ASN A 218 6.04 18.38 7.50
C ASN A 218 6.13 19.55 6.51
N THR A 219 7.36 19.99 6.23
CA THR A 219 7.64 21.14 5.35
C THR A 219 8.27 20.76 4.01
N GLY A 220 8.47 19.46 3.76
CA GLY A 220 9.24 18.96 2.64
C GLY A 220 8.42 18.30 1.54
N LEU A 221 7.40 17.53 1.95
CA LEU A 221 6.68 16.56 1.15
C LEU A 221 5.69 17.27 0.21
N MET A 222 5.80 16.94 -1.08
CA MET A 222 4.96 17.50 -2.14
C MET A 222 3.94 16.48 -2.64
N GLU A 223 4.26 15.19 -2.57
CA GLU A 223 3.43 14.11 -3.06
C GLU A 223 3.33 13.01 -2.00
N LEU A 224 2.10 12.65 -1.63
CA LEU A 224 1.81 11.56 -0.71
C LEU A 224 0.75 10.64 -1.31
N ASN A 225 1.11 9.37 -1.48
CA ASN A 225 0.16 8.32 -1.85
C ASN A 225 -0.04 7.38 -0.66
N VAL A 226 -1.24 7.38 -0.08
CA VAL A 226 -1.66 6.45 0.98
C VAL A 226 -2.90 5.67 0.52
N SER A 227 -3.08 5.46 -0.78
CA SER A 227 -4.20 4.69 -1.31
C SER A 227 -4.15 3.22 -0.87
N TRP A 228 -5.30 2.54 -0.82
CA TRP A 228 -5.38 1.12 -0.44
C TRP A 228 -4.79 0.78 0.95
N ASN A 229 -5.08 1.60 1.96
CA ASN A 229 -4.56 1.42 3.31
C ASN A 229 -5.63 1.23 4.39
N HIS A 230 -6.91 1.18 4.02
CA HIS A 230 -8.00 1.05 4.97
C HIS A 230 -8.02 2.14 6.06
N LEU A 231 -7.68 3.40 5.74
CA LEU A 231 -7.69 4.51 6.73
C LEU A 231 -9.07 4.76 7.37
N ARG A 232 -10.16 4.27 6.77
CA ARG A 232 -11.54 4.48 7.21
C ARG A 232 -11.86 5.96 7.45
N GLY A 233 -12.95 6.24 8.17
CA GLY A 233 -13.39 7.60 8.45
C GLY A 233 -12.45 8.34 9.40
N LEU A 234 -12.03 7.72 10.51
CA LEU A 234 -11.21 8.38 11.54
C LEU A 234 -9.83 8.77 11.01
N GLY A 235 -9.12 7.83 10.38
CA GLY A 235 -7.81 8.11 9.76
C GLY A 235 -7.92 9.16 8.65
N ALA A 236 -8.99 9.14 7.85
CA ALA A 236 -9.21 10.16 6.82
C ALA A 236 -9.48 11.56 7.40
N ILE A 237 -10.21 11.66 8.52
CA ILE A 237 -10.43 12.93 9.23
C ILE A 237 -9.10 13.47 9.75
N ALA A 238 -8.24 12.61 10.29
CA ALA A 238 -6.93 13.02 10.79
C ALA A 238 -6.01 13.52 9.66
N ILE A 239 -5.96 12.81 8.53
CA ILE A 239 -5.24 13.28 7.33
C ILE A 239 -5.82 14.61 6.82
N ALA A 240 -7.14 14.79 6.84
CA ALA A 240 -7.77 16.04 6.43
C ALA A 240 -7.39 17.23 7.35
N ARG A 241 -7.34 17.00 8.67
CA ARG A 241 -6.84 18.01 9.63
C ARG A 241 -5.35 18.32 9.41
N GLY A 242 -4.56 17.30 9.09
CA GLY A 242 -3.16 17.47 8.68
C GLY A 242 -3.03 18.37 7.45
N LEU A 243 -3.86 18.09 6.44
CA LEU A 243 -3.92 18.85 5.19
C LEU A 243 -4.35 20.30 5.41
N GLU A 244 -5.27 20.59 6.33
CA GLU A 244 -5.71 21.95 6.65
C GLU A 244 -4.54 22.86 7.06
N ALA A 245 -3.57 22.33 7.83
CA ALA A 245 -2.39 23.08 8.27
C ALA A 245 -1.20 23.00 7.30
N ASN A 246 -1.13 21.95 6.47
CA ASN A 246 0.00 21.74 5.57
C ASN A 246 -0.04 22.70 4.37
N ILE A 247 1.08 23.41 4.15
CA ILE A 247 1.24 24.40 3.06
C ILE A 247 2.28 23.98 2.01
N PHE A 248 2.62 22.70 1.90
CA PHE A 248 3.64 22.18 0.99
C PHE A 248 3.15 21.05 0.08
N LEU A 249 2.19 20.25 0.55
CA LEU A 249 1.67 19.11 -0.16
C LEU A 249 0.82 19.55 -1.36
N ARG A 250 1.19 19.07 -2.55
CA ARG A 250 0.55 19.41 -3.83
C ARG A 250 -0.30 18.26 -4.36
N VAL A 251 0.12 17.03 -4.12
CA VAL A 251 -0.57 15.82 -4.57
C VAL A 251 -0.86 14.92 -3.39
N LEU A 252 -2.13 14.57 -3.20
CA LEU A 252 -2.57 13.63 -2.19
C LEU A 252 -3.47 12.56 -2.81
N ASP A 253 -3.08 11.29 -2.66
CA ASP A 253 -3.93 10.15 -3.00
C ASP A 253 -4.34 9.39 -1.74
N ILE A 254 -5.63 9.47 -1.40
CA ILE A 254 -6.27 8.69 -0.33
C ILE A 254 -7.35 7.76 -0.89
N SER A 255 -7.26 7.37 -2.16
CA SER A 255 -8.22 6.46 -2.81
C SER A 255 -8.25 5.07 -2.13
N TYR A 256 -9.38 4.36 -2.25
CA TYR A 256 -9.53 3.00 -1.73
C TYR A 256 -9.27 2.83 -0.22
N ASN A 257 -9.59 3.85 0.58
CA ASN A 257 -9.44 3.82 2.04
C ASN A 257 -10.77 3.67 2.79
N GLY A 258 -11.91 3.78 2.10
CA GLY A 258 -13.22 3.67 2.73
C GLY A 258 -13.51 4.82 3.70
N CYS A 259 -13.09 6.04 3.34
CA CYS A 259 -13.24 7.25 4.16
C CYS A 259 -14.69 7.55 4.56
N GLY A 260 -15.67 7.18 3.72
CA GLY A 260 -17.07 7.50 3.92
C GLY A 260 -17.37 9.00 3.83
N ASP A 261 -18.61 9.36 4.15
CA ASP A 261 -19.07 10.76 4.09
C ASP A 261 -18.41 11.65 5.15
N SER A 262 -18.05 11.09 6.31
CA SER A 262 -17.36 11.84 7.37
C SER A 262 -15.96 12.27 6.95
N GLY A 263 -15.18 11.35 6.36
CA GLY A 263 -13.87 11.68 5.78
C GLY A 263 -13.98 12.68 4.62
N ALA A 264 -14.94 12.48 3.71
CA ALA A 264 -15.19 13.43 2.62
C ALA A 264 -15.58 14.82 3.12
N SER A 265 -16.41 14.90 4.17
CA SER A 265 -16.78 16.18 4.77
C SER A 265 -15.59 16.88 5.43
N ALA A 266 -14.72 16.15 6.12
CA ALA A 266 -13.51 16.71 6.72
C ALA A 266 -12.54 17.23 5.67
N VAL A 267 -12.33 16.48 4.58
CA VAL A 267 -11.52 16.96 3.44
C VAL A 267 -12.15 18.19 2.79
N GLY A 268 -13.48 18.23 2.65
CA GLY A 268 -14.20 19.39 2.15
C GLY A 268 -13.99 20.64 3.01
N GLU A 269 -13.93 20.49 4.33
CA GLU A 269 -13.60 21.59 5.25
C GLU A 269 -12.15 22.04 5.10
N ALA A 270 -11.20 21.09 5.10
CA ALA A 270 -9.78 21.36 4.94
C ALA A 270 -9.46 22.08 3.62
N LEU A 271 -10.19 21.78 2.53
CA LEU A 271 -10.02 22.45 1.25
C LEU A 271 -10.45 23.92 1.26
N LYS A 272 -11.29 24.37 2.21
CA LYS A 272 -11.68 25.79 2.30
C LYS A 272 -10.51 26.66 2.73
N THR A 273 -9.62 26.12 3.56
CA THR A 273 -8.48 26.82 4.15
C THR A 273 -7.18 26.49 3.42
N ASN A 274 -7.00 25.24 3.00
CA ASN A 274 -5.83 24.83 2.23
C ASN A 274 -5.83 25.48 0.85
N ASN A 275 -4.74 26.17 0.51
CA ASN A 275 -4.55 26.89 -0.74
C ASN A 275 -3.27 26.46 -1.46
N VAL A 276 -2.83 25.21 -1.26
CA VAL A 276 -1.60 24.68 -1.85
C VAL A 276 -1.86 23.39 -2.63
N LEU A 277 -2.79 22.55 -2.16
CA LEU A 277 -3.10 21.29 -2.82
C LEU A 277 -3.62 21.52 -4.25
N GLU A 278 -3.03 20.81 -5.20
CA GLU A 278 -3.33 20.91 -6.64
C GLU A 278 -4.05 19.66 -7.15
N GLU A 279 -3.70 18.48 -6.62
CA GLU A 279 -4.28 17.20 -7.04
C GLU A 279 -4.73 16.39 -5.83
N LEU A 280 -5.99 15.97 -5.87
CA LEU A 280 -6.62 15.16 -4.83
C LEU A 280 -7.33 13.96 -5.44
N TYR A 281 -6.89 12.76 -5.06
CA TYR A 281 -7.49 11.50 -5.47
C TYR A 281 -8.18 10.86 -4.26
N MET A 282 -9.50 10.66 -4.39
CA MET A 282 -10.37 10.07 -3.36
C MET A 282 -11.33 9.05 -3.97
N SER A 283 -10.89 8.35 -5.00
CA SER A 283 -11.72 7.37 -5.69
C SER A 283 -11.95 6.15 -4.79
N ASN A 284 -13.14 5.56 -4.88
CA ASN A 284 -13.51 4.33 -4.20
C ASN A 284 -13.44 4.40 -2.67
N ASN A 285 -13.87 5.54 -2.12
CA ASN A 285 -13.92 5.81 -0.69
C ASN A 285 -15.30 5.65 -0.05
N ARG A 286 -16.26 5.02 -0.74
CA ARG A 286 -17.65 4.84 -0.28
C ARG A 286 -18.34 6.17 0.07
N ILE A 287 -18.08 7.18 -0.77
CA ILE A 287 -18.65 8.52 -0.62
C ILE A 287 -20.03 8.53 -1.27
N SER A 288 -21.05 8.94 -0.51
CA SER A 288 -22.42 9.11 -0.98
C SER A 288 -22.63 10.52 -1.56
N ALA A 289 -23.84 10.81 -2.04
CA ALA A 289 -24.20 12.16 -2.48
C ALA A 289 -24.01 13.22 -1.38
N ALA A 290 -24.17 12.86 -0.10
CA ALA A 290 -23.97 13.78 1.02
C ALA A 290 -22.50 14.17 1.18
N GLY A 291 -21.58 13.19 1.19
CA GLY A 291 -20.15 13.48 1.27
C GLY A 291 -19.63 14.23 0.03
N ALA A 292 -20.15 13.92 -1.15
CA ALA A 292 -19.80 14.63 -2.38
C ALA A 292 -20.30 16.09 -2.38
N LEU A 293 -21.46 16.36 -1.76
CA LEU A 293 -21.96 17.72 -1.55
C LEU A 293 -21.03 18.51 -0.62
N SER A 294 -20.56 17.91 0.48
CA SER A 294 -19.60 18.55 1.38
C SER A 294 -18.28 18.91 0.69
N LEU A 295 -17.76 18.00 -0.14
CA LEU A 295 -16.59 18.30 -1.00
C LEU A 295 -16.88 19.48 -1.93
N GLY A 296 -18.06 19.50 -2.55
CA GLY A 296 -18.45 20.60 -3.42
C GLY A 296 -18.53 21.95 -2.71
N LEU A 297 -18.95 22.00 -1.44
CA LEU A 297 -18.93 23.22 -0.65
C LEU A 297 -17.51 23.72 -0.40
N GLY A 298 -16.55 22.81 -0.16
CA GLY A 298 -15.13 23.16 -0.04
C GLY A 298 -14.54 23.73 -1.34
N LEU A 299 -14.81 23.05 -2.45
CA LEU A 299 -14.32 23.44 -3.79
C LEU A 299 -14.85 24.78 -4.28
N ARG A 300 -16.00 25.25 -3.77
CA ARG A 300 -16.51 26.59 -4.09
C ARG A 300 -15.59 27.70 -3.59
N VAL A 301 -14.85 27.44 -2.51
CA VAL A 301 -13.92 28.38 -1.89
C VAL A 301 -12.50 28.13 -2.39
N ASN A 302 -12.11 26.87 -2.53
CA ASN A 302 -10.78 26.49 -2.98
C ASN A 302 -10.50 26.96 -4.42
N GLN A 303 -9.33 27.54 -4.66
CA GLN A 303 -8.92 28.05 -5.97
C GLN A 303 -7.68 27.36 -6.54
N THR A 304 -7.05 26.47 -5.78
CA THR A 304 -5.77 25.86 -6.14
C THR A 304 -5.92 24.44 -6.66
N LEU A 305 -6.97 23.72 -6.26
CA LEU A 305 -7.20 22.36 -6.69
C LEU A 305 -7.58 22.32 -8.18
N ARG A 306 -6.76 21.62 -8.95
CA ARG A 306 -6.87 21.45 -10.40
C ARG A 306 -7.41 20.08 -10.77
N ILE A 307 -7.09 19.07 -9.99
CA ILE A 307 -7.53 17.69 -10.25
C ILE A 307 -8.21 17.17 -9.00
N LEU A 308 -9.48 16.78 -9.18
CA LEU A 308 -10.23 16.04 -8.19
C LEU A 308 -10.75 14.76 -8.83
N ALA A 309 -10.28 13.61 -8.35
CA ALA A 309 -10.75 12.31 -8.78
C ALA A 309 -11.59 11.65 -7.68
N VAL A 310 -12.91 11.66 -7.86
CA VAL A 310 -13.88 10.98 -6.98
C VAL A 310 -14.69 10.01 -7.83
N SER A 311 -14.87 8.78 -7.37
CA SER A 311 -15.76 7.81 -8.01
C SER A 311 -17.01 7.59 -7.15
N ALA A 312 -18.17 7.52 -7.80
CA ALA A 312 -19.44 7.19 -7.15
C ALA A 312 -19.51 5.67 -6.95
N SER A 313 -19.31 5.19 -5.72
CA SER A 313 -19.31 3.74 -5.44
C SER A 313 -20.66 3.17 -5.03
N LEU A 314 -21.73 3.96 -4.90
CA LEU A 314 -23.09 3.46 -4.65
C LEU A 314 -24.14 4.45 -5.17
N MET A 315 -24.38 4.42 -6.48
CA MET A 315 -25.68 4.80 -7.05
C MET A 315 -26.47 3.50 -7.23
N GLY A 316 -27.09 3.01 -6.15
CA GLY A 316 -28.14 2.00 -6.28
C GLY A 316 -29.33 2.64 -7.00
N GLU A 317 -29.77 2.02 -8.11
CA GLU A 317 -30.94 2.40 -8.93
C GLU A 317 -30.84 3.76 -9.66
N ALA A 318 -29.92 3.85 -10.64
CA ALA A 318 -30.15 4.40 -11.99
C ALA A 318 -28.81 4.55 -12.74
N PRO A 319 -28.69 4.13 -14.02
CA PRO A 319 -27.51 4.38 -14.84
C PRO A 319 -27.58 5.81 -15.40
N ALA A 320 -27.54 6.80 -14.51
CA ALA A 320 -27.14 8.14 -14.89
C ALA A 320 -25.66 8.27 -14.53
N GLN A 321 -24.84 8.49 -15.55
CA GLN A 321 -23.46 8.94 -15.43
C GLN A 321 -23.44 10.27 -14.68
N THR A 322 -23.59 10.25 -13.37
CA THR A 322 -23.36 11.41 -12.53
C THR A 322 -21.87 11.45 -12.22
N CYS A 323 -21.07 11.79 -13.24
CA CYS A 323 -19.89 12.61 -12.99
C CYS A 323 -20.42 13.85 -12.26
N LEU A 324 -20.11 14.01 -10.98
CA LEU A 324 -20.23 15.29 -10.31
C LEU A 324 -19.17 16.22 -10.90
N CYS A 325 -19.38 16.68 -12.12
CA CYS A 325 -18.91 17.98 -12.57
C CYS A 325 -19.72 19.01 -11.80
N LEU A 326 -19.27 19.33 -10.59
CA LEU A 326 -19.81 20.49 -9.88
C LEU A 326 -19.59 21.72 -10.78
N PRO A 327 -20.60 22.61 -10.91
CA PRO A 327 -20.48 23.80 -11.72
C PRO A 327 -19.49 24.74 -11.03
N THR A 328 -18.20 24.63 -11.37
CA THR A 328 -17.30 25.74 -11.18
C THR A 328 -17.75 26.82 -12.16
N GLN A 329 -18.18 27.97 -11.65
CA GLN A 329 -18.58 29.11 -12.48
C GLN A 329 -17.36 29.77 -13.16
N ARG A 330 -16.47 29.01 -13.80
CA ARG A 330 -15.29 29.52 -14.52
C ARG A 330 -14.94 28.67 -15.75
N PRO A 331 -14.38 29.28 -16.81
CA PRO A 331 -14.20 28.69 -18.14
C PRO A 331 -13.38 27.39 -18.14
N PRO A 332 -13.46 26.57 -19.21
CA PRO A 332 -13.16 25.13 -19.19
C PRO A 332 -11.66 24.75 -19.15
N HIS A 333 -10.78 25.56 -18.57
CA HIS A 333 -9.33 25.37 -18.66
C HIS A 333 -8.63 24.88 -17.39
N HIS A 334 -9.31 24.68 -16.26
CA HIS A 334 -8.61 24.50 -14.97
C HIS A 334 -8.98 23.28 -14.12
N ILE A 335 -10.07 22.57 -14.39
CA ILE A 335 -10.39 21.33 -13.66
C ILE A 335 -10.65 20.20 -14.65
N SER A 336 -9.68 19.28 -14.77
CA SER A 336 -9.86 18.05 -15.53
C SER A 336 -10.43 16.98 -14.59
N ALA A 337 -11.76 16.88 -14.52
CA ALA A 337 -12.43 15.75 -13.90
C ALA A 337 -12.19 14.50 -14.78
N ARG A 338 -11.13 13.74 -14.47
CA ARG A 338 -10.79 12.53 -15.22
C ARG A 338 -11.46 11.33 -14.53
N CYS A 339 -12.58 10.88 -15.09
CA CYS A 339 -13.22 9.64 -14.67
C CYS A 339 -12.36 8.47 -15.16
N LEU A 340 -11.58 7.86 -14.27
CA LEU A 340 -10.78 6.66 -14.59
C LEU A 340 -11.74 5.48 -14.76
N ARG A 341 -11.85 4.96 -16.00
CA ARG A 341 -12.50 3.66 -16.24
C ARG A 341 -11.71 2.57 -15.52
N ALA A 342 -12.37 1.84 -14.64
CA ALA A 342 -11.91 0.51 -14.27
C ALA A 342 -12.00 -0.37 -15.53
N HIS A 343 -10.85 -0.82 -16.04
CA HIS A 343 -10.79 -1.82 -17.11
C HIS A 343 -11.26 -3.17 -16.56
N GLY A 344 -12.53 -3.51 -16.84
CA GLY A 344 -13.03 -4.88 -16.83
C GLY A 344 -13.26 -5.32 -18.27
N GLY A 345 -12.56 -6.37 -18.69
CA GLY A 345 -12.66 -6.94 -20.04
C GLY A 345 -14.06 -7.46 -20.35
N GLY A 346 -14.47 -7.32 -21.61
CA GLY A 346 -15.75 -7.81 -22.11
C GLY A 346 -16.16 -7.07 -23.38
N GLY A 347 -15.72 -7.56 -24.53
CA GLY A 347 -16.08 -7.01 -25.83
C GLY A 347 -17.56 -7.22 -26.15
N ALA A 348 -18.25 -6.14 -26.50
CA ALA A 348 -19.44 -6.19 -27.34
C ALA A 348 -19.58 -4.85 -28.09
N ARG A 349 -19.47 -4.91 -29.42
CA ARG A 349 -19.82 -3.85 -30.36
C ARG A 349 -21.35 -3.72 -30.44
N LEU A 350 -21.85 -2.49 -30.66
CA LEU A 350 -22.92 -2.06 -31.60
C LEU A 350 -23.53 -0.70 -31.14
N PRO A 351 -24.29 0.04 -31.99
CA PRO A 351 -23.87 0.98 -33.05
C PRO A 351 -24.21 2.46 -32.68
N PRO A 352 -23.92 3.48 -33.52
CA PRO A 352 -24.08 4.88 -33.12
C PRO A 352 -25.52 5.36 -33.31
N ALA A 353 -26.07 6.06 -32.33
CA ALA A 353 -27.35 6.75 -32.44
C ALA A 353 -27.13 8.26 -32.56
N THR A 354 -27.76 8.79 -33.61
CA THR A 354 -27.76 10.16 -34.11
C THR A 354 -28.47 11.15 -33.17
N SER A 355 -28.05 12.41 -33.30
CA SER A 355 -28.64 13.63 -32.75
C SER A 355 -30.12 13.82 -33.11
N SER A 356 -30.96 14.19 -32.13
CA SER A 356 -32.03 15.17 -32.35
C SER A 356 -32.56 15.73 -31.04
N SER A 357 -32.50 17.06 -30.97
CA SER A 357 -33.17 17.95 -30.03
C SER A 357 -34.70 17.80 -30.03
N THR A 358 -35.34 17.86 -28.87
CA THR A 358 -36.63 18.55 -28.65
C THR A 358 -36.94 18.61 -27.16
N HIS A 359 -37.16 19.83 -26.64
CA HIS A 359 -37.94 20.09 -25.43
C HIS A 359 -39.37 19.55 -25.60
N PRO A 360 -40.09 19.22 -24.50
CA PRO A 360 -41.09 20.18 -24.04
C PRO A 360 -41.29 20.26 -22.51
N SER A 361 -41.92 21.38 -22.15
CA SER A 361 -42.39 21.82 -20.85
C SER A 361 -43.66 21.11 -20.34
N LEU A 362 -43.82 21.13 -19.01
CA LEU A 362 -45.07 21.26 -18.22
C LEU A 362 -46.30 20.42 -18.60
N ALA A 363 -46.72 19.51 -17.72
CA ALA A 363 -48.07 19.47 -17.15
C ALA A 363 -48.20 18.34 -16.10
N TRP A 364 -48.80 18.68 -14.96
CA TRP A 364 -49.33 17.72 -13.99
C TRP A 364 -50.64 17.12 -14.51
N PRO A 365 -51.00 15.90 -14.08
CA PRO A 365 -52.39 15.63 -13.78
C PRO A 365 -52.61 15.02 -12.39
N THR A 366 -53.60 15.60 -11.72
CA THR A 366 -54.39 15.05 -10.63
C THR A 366 -55.14 13.78 -11.05
N ASN A 367 -55.08 12.68 -10.29
CA ASN A 367 -56.23 12.08 -9.60
C ASN A 367 -55.92 10.73 -8.90
N SER A 368 -56.25 10.71 -7.60
CA SER A 368 -57.00 9.70 -6.83
C SER A 368 -56.82 8.17 -6.99
N PHE A 369 -56.56 7.57 -5.80
CA PHE A 369 -57.03 6.29 -5.23
C PHE A 369 -56.53 4.94 -5.79
N GLY A 370 -55.74 4.25 -4.96
CA GLY A 370 -55.52 2.80 -4.97
C GLY A 370 -54.62 2.37 -3.80
N LEU A 371 -55.21 1.77 -2.76
CA LEU A 371 -54.51 1.18 -1.61
C LEU A 371 -53.59 0.01 -2.04
N PRO A 372 -52.39 -0.14 -1.45
CA PRO A 372 -51.50 -1.27 -1.75
C PRO A 372 -51.92 -2.55 -0.98
N PRO A 373 -51.70 -3.75 -1.54
CA PRO A 373 -51.91 -5.01 -0.84
C PRO A 373 -50.77 -5.27 0.18
N GLY A 374 -51.13 -5.92 1.29
CA GLY A 374 -50.23 -6.25 2.40
C GLY A 374 -49.22 -7.38 2.09
N PRO A 375 -48.22 -7.58 2.97
CA PRO A 375 -47.08 -8.46 2.73
C PRO A 375 -47.43 -9.96 2.91
N PRO A 376 -46.74 -10.88 2.20
CA PRO A 376 -46.92 -12.31 2.38
C PRO A 376 -46.23 -12.83 3.66
N GLY A 377 -46.94 -13.69 4.39
CA GLY A 377 -46.52 -14.28 5.67
C GLY A 377 -45.48 -15.41 5.55
N PHE A 378 -44.69 -15.54 6.61
CA PHE A 378 -43.69 -16.59 6.83
C PHE A 378 -44.30 -17.99 7.02
N PRO A 379 -43.62 -19.07 6.58
CA PRO A 379 -44.02 -20.43 6.92
C PRO A 379 -43.51 -20.88 8.31
N SER A 380 -44.38 -21.59 9.03
CA SER A 380 -44.18 -22.16 10.36
C SER A 380 -43.31 -23.44 10.35
N PRO A 381 -42.57 -23.76 11.42
CA PRO A 381 -41.81 -25.02 11.53
C PRO A 381 -42.66 -26.19 12.10
N PRO A 382 -42.29 -27.46 11.84
CA PRO A 382 -43.02 -28.66 12.29
C PRO A 382 -42.72 -29.06 13.76
N PRO A 383 -43.53 -29.96 14.37
CA PRO A 383 -43.65 -30.06 15.82
C PRO A 383 -42.69 -31.05 16.51
N GLY A 384 -42.25 -30.60 17.70
CA GLY A 384 -41.85 -31.25 18.95
C GLY A 384 -41.58 -32.76 19.07
N LEU A 385 -40.50 -33.06 19.79
CA LEU A 385 -40.49 -34.06 20.87
C LEU A 385 -39.85 -33.47 22.13
N ALA A 386 -40.50 -33.73 23.26
CA ALA A 386 -40.34 -33.11 24.57
C ALA A 386 -39.16 -33.68 25.40
N GLY A 387 -38.68 -32.90 26.37
CA GLY A 387 -37.69 -33.37 27.35
C GLY A 387 -37.25 -32.37 28.43
N THR A 388 -38.18 -32.01 29.32
CA THR A 388 -37.99 -31.68 30.77
C THR A 388 -37.13 -30.49 31.25
N GLN A 389 -37.85 -29.47 31.78
CA GLN A 389 -37.74 -28.79 33.12
C GLN A 389 -36.35 -28.41 33.66
N GLY A 390 -36.03 -27.19 34.14
CA GLY A 390 -36.80 -26.10 34.77
C GLY A 390 -35.82 -25.01 35.29
N PRO A 391 -36.26 -23.98 36.04
CA PRO A 391 -35.98 -22.57 35.72
C PRO A 391 -35.15 -21.80 36.77
N CYS A 392 -34.69 -20.59 36.42
CA CYS A 392 -34.55 -19.35 37.24
C CYS A 392 -33.50 -18.41 36.61
N ARG A 393 -33.50 -17.08 36.73
CA ARG A 393 -34.44 -15.99 37.08
C ARG A 393 -33.67 -14.72 36.68
N CYS A 394 -34.28 -13.80 35.94
CA CYS A 394 -33.76 -12.43 35.81
C CYS A 394 -34.18 -11.59 37.02
N SER A 395 -33.31 -10.71 37.49
CA SER A 395 -33.68 -9.61 38.37
C SER A 395 -32.92 -8.33 38.01
N PHE A 396 -33.71 -7.33 37.61
CA PHE A 396 -33.42 -5.90 37.55
C PHE A 396 -33.45 -5.28 38.96
N SER A 397 -32.63 -4.25 39.20
CA SER A 397 -32.89 -3.07 40.06
C SER A 397 -31.69 -2.11 39.90
N SER A 398 -31.76 -0.88 39.38
CA SER A 398 -32.49 0.35 39.77
C SER A 398 -32.10 0.96 41.12
N GLY A 399 -31.74 2.26 41.12
CA GLY A 399 -31.68 3.17 42.27
C GLY A 399 -30.25 3.52 42.68
N GLU A 400 -29.69 4.68 42.29
CA GLU A 400 -29.88 6.03 42.85
C GLU A 400 -29.20 6.27 44.23
N ASP A 401 -28.30 7.25 44.18
CA ASP A 401 -28.08 8.34 45.13
C ASP A 401 -27.22 8.22 46.41
N VAL A 402 -26.54 9.36 46.59
CA VAL A 402 -26.09 10.04 47.81
C VAL A 402 -24.58 10.04 48.07
N ALA A 403 -24.02 11.22 47.78
CA ALA A 403 -22.77 11.76 48.27
C ALA A 403 -22.64 11.74 49.80
N ASN A 404 -21.43 11.67 50.32
CA ASN A 404 -20.75 12.78 51.03
C ASN A 404 -19.70 12.26 52.05
N HIS A 405 -18.55 12.95 52.10
CA HIS A 405 -17.52 12.96 53.15
C HIS A 405 -16.80 11.63 53.49
N GLU A 406 -15.51 11.56 53.77
CA GLU A 406 -14.69 12.47 54.57
C GLU A 406 -13.19 12.16 54.38
N SER A 407 -12.38 13.19 54.54
CA SER A 407 -10.91 13.21 54.55
C SER A 407 -10.27 12.35 55.65
N ARG A 408 -9.11 11.75 55.35
CA ARG A 408 -7.89 11.71 56.20
C ARG A 408 -6.79 10.98 55.42
N ARG A 409 -5.78 11.67 54.89
CA ARG A 409 -4.47 11.87 55.56
C ARG A 409 -3.97 10.62 56.31
N GLN A 410 -3.07 9.88 55.67
CA GLN A 410 -1.68 9.71 56.11
C GLN A 410 -0.80 9.47 54.90
#